data_AF-A0A7W0IUY3-F1
#
_entry.id   AF-A0A7W0IUY3-F1
#
_cell.length_a   1.000
_cell.length_b   1.000
_cell.length_c   1.000
_cell.angle_alpha   90.00
_cell.angle_beta   90.00
_cell.angle_gamma   90.00
#
_symmetry.space_group_name_H-M   'P 1'
#
loop_
_entity.id
_entity.type
_entity.pdbx_description
1 polymer ?
#
loop_
_entity_poly.entity_id
_entity_poly.type
_entity_poly.pdbx_seq_one_letter_code
_entity_poly.pdbx_strand_id
1 'polypeptide(L)'
;MIHTLSYEIVDGHIIVISSNGNLLIDTGAPSSFGNDNTVSFAGRNHSVKKDFMGVSPKSLSDHIGININALIGADILNQYDIVISPYQRQLFVSEEEQHVDGEELELDEFMGIPILKASMDKDTIRMFFDTGARLSYLHPNIAKTYPRIGTELDFHPGIGRFNTETYRVPITLGGETVELVVGILPQLLQMTLMMSNTSGILGTAILSDYLVGFAPRRKKLILQRLKKELPNGMEAKRYPGAPQPARLPGNVHAETGMTSVSDNPFIDLVRKASSLNWCMKPYCTTCGAMDFRSALQEVGGKLGGPLADALADVNLDELTSMPNWEDAIQIAVRDL
;
A
#
# COMPACT_ATOMS: atom_id res chain seq x y z
N MET A 1 20.13 22.73 9.94
CA MET A 1 19.38 23.85 9.34
C MET A 1 17.96 23.36 9.06
N ILE A 2 16.93 24.20 9.27
CA ILE A 2 15.53 23.83 8.93
C ILE A 2 15.20 24.40 7.55
N HIS A 3 14.70 23.55 6.66
CA HIS A 3 14.18 23.90 5.35
C HIS A 3 12.66 23.86 5.38
N THR A 4 12.00 24.98 5.07
CA THR A 4 10.54 25.05 4.96
C THR A 4 10.12 24.82 3.51
N LEU A 5 9.36 23.76 3.26
CA LEU A 5 8.84 23.40 1.93
C LEU A 5 7.32 23.55 1.95
N SER A 6 6.76 24.38 1.06
CA SER A 6 5.30 24.48 0.90
C SER A 6 4.77 23.26 0.16
N TYR A 7 3.60 22.77 0.56
CA TYR A 7 2.94 21.64 -0.11
C TYR A 7 1.45 21.88 -0.35
N GLU A 8 0.88 21.12 -1.28
CA GLU A 8 -0.56 20.99 -1.46
C GLU A 8 -1.01 19.56 -1.19
N ILE A 9 -2.24 19.40 -0.70
CA ILE A 9 -2.91 18.09 -0.68
C ILE A 9 -3.68 17.97 -1.99
N VAL A 10 -3.23 17.07 -2.86
CA VAL A 10 -3.85 16.81 -4.17
C VAL A 10 -4.27 15.35 -4.21
N ASP A 11 -5.58 15.12 -4.37
CA ASP A 11 -6.21 13.80 -4.21
C ASP A 11 -5.74 13.05 -2.94
N GLY A 12 -5.61 13.77 -1.83
CA GLY A 12 -5.14 13.21 -0.55
C GLY A 12 -3.63 13.00 -0.39
N HIS A 13 -2.83 13.19 -1.44
CA HIS A 13 -1.38 13.00 -1.41
C HIS A 13 -0.65 14.30 -1.02
N ILE A 14 0.49 14.20 -0.32
CA ILE A 14 1.33 15.36 0.03
C ILE A 14 2.25 15.68 -1.16
N ILE A 15 1.99 16.81 -1.82
CA ILE A 15 2.78 17.27 -2.97
C ILE A 15 3.55 18.55 -2.60
N VAL A 16 4.87 18.46 -2.44
CA VAL A 16 5.72 19.65 -2.30
C VAL A 16 5.77 20.39 -3.64
N ILE A 17 5.41 21.67 -3.61
CA ILE A 17 5.39 22.55 -4.79
C ILE A 17 6.69 23.35 -4.82
N SER A 18 7.45 23.22 -5.90
CA SER A 18 8.71 23.97 -6.09
C SER A 18 8.88 24.48 -7.52
N SER A 19 9.71 25.50 -7.71
CA SER A 19 10.11 25.99 -9.04
C SER A 19 10.79 24.92 -9.91
N ASN A 20 11.33 23.88 -9.28
CA ASN A 20 12.12 22.84 -9.92
C ASN A 20 11.29 21.57 -10.19
N GLY A 21 9.98 21.63 -9.89
CA GLY A 21 9.05 20.52 -10.05
C GLY A 21 8.26 20.19 -8.79
N ASN A 22 7.21 19.40 -8.98
CA ASN A 22 6.36 18.91 -7.90
C ASN A 22 6.87 17.55 -7.42
N LEU A 23 6.96 17.38 -6.10
CA LEU A 23 7.50 16.17 -5.46
C LEU A 23 6.40 15.49 -4.64
N LEU A 24 6.08 14.23 -4.96
CA LEU A 24 5.25 13.40 -4.10
C LEU A 24 6.09 12.94 -2.91
N ILE A 25 5.59 13.14 -1.69
CA ILE A 25 6.26 12.73 -0.45
C ILE A 25 5.61 11.43 0.03
N ASP A 26 6.37 10.35 0.03
CA ASP A 26 5.86 8.99 0.21
C ASP A 26 6.74 8.20 1.19
N THR A 27 6.32 8.10 2.45
CA THR A 27 6.98 7.25 3.44
C THR A 27 6.74 5.75 3.21
N GLY A 28 5.71 5.37 2.44
CA GLY A 28 5.39 3.99 2.03
C GLY A 28 6.35 3.42 0.99
N ALA A 29 7.04 4.27 0.22
CA ALA A 29 7.97 3.87 -0.82
C ALA A 29 9.41 3.65 -0.27
N PRO A 30 10.06 2.50 -0.54
CA PRO A 30 11.42 2.21 -0.06
C PRO A 30 12.52 2.87 -0.89
N SER A 31 12.20 3.56 -1.99
CA SER A 31 13.19 4.19 -2.88
C SER A 31 12.61 5.35 -3.67
N SER A 32 13.42 6.37 -3.91
CA SER A 32 13.07 7.57 -4.66
C SER A 32 13.32 7.42 -6.18
N PHE A 33 12.46 8.04 -6.98
CA PHE A 33 12.60 8.08 -8.44
C PHE A 33 12.06 9.39 -9.05
N GLY A 34 12.61 9.82 -10.19
CA GLY A 34 12.29 11.08 -10.84
C GLY A 34 12.52 11.09 -12.35
N ASN A 35 12.06 12.14 -13.02
CA ASN A 35 12.23 12.28 -14.48
C ASN A 35 13.72 12.36 -14.86
N ASP A 36 14.50 13.02 -14.00
CA ASP A 36 15.96 13.12 -14.04
C ASP A 36 16.59 12.17 -13.02
N ASN A 37 17.86 11.82 -13.23
CA ASN A 37 18.61 10.96 -12.30
C ASN A 37 19.00 11.67 -10.98
N THR A 38 18.56 12.92 -10.79
CA THR A 38 18.83 13.73 -9.59
C THR A 38 17.61 14.56 -9.21
N VAL A 39 17.28 14.62 -7.93
CA VAL A 39 16.21 15.46 -7.39
C VAL A 39 16.74 16.41 -6.32
N SER A 40 16.22 17.63 -6.26
CA SER A 40 16.57 18.59 -5.21
C SER A 40 15.55 18.54 -4.08
N PHE A 41 15.98 18.22 -2.87
CA PHE A 41 15.14 18.11 -1.68
C PHE A 41 15.90 18.63 -0.46
N ALA A 42 15.22 19.43 0.38
CA ALA A 42 15.80 20.05 1.59
C ALA A 42 17.19 20.70 1.36
N GLY A 43 17.34 21.47 0.28
CA GLY A 43 18.59 22.17 -0.06
C GLY A 43 19.73 21.29 -0.59
N ARG A 44 19.52 19.98 -0.77
CA ARG A 44 20.52 19.03 -1.27
C ARG A 44 20.03 18.35 -2.54
N ASN A 45 20.98 17.89 -3.37
CA ASN A 45 20.68 17.08 -4.54
C ASN A 45 20.94 15.61 -4.20
N HIS A 46 19.96 14.76 -4.52
CA HIS A 46 19.99 13.32 -4.26
C HIS A 46 19.92 12.57 -5.59
N SER A 47 20.73 11.51 -5.74
CA SER A 47 20.66 10.63 -6.91
C SER A 47 19.45 9.72 -6.83
N VAL A 48 18.66 9.64 -7.90
CA VAL A 48 17.41 8.86 -7.95
C VAL A 48 17.34 8.01 -9.22
N LYS A 49 16.48 6.98 -9.20
CA LYS A 49 16.17 6.17 -10.39
C LYS A 49 15.16 6.89 -11.29
N LYS A 50 14.94 6.39 -12.51
CA LYS A 50 13.89 6.91 -13.40
C LYS A 50 12.50 6.36 -13.12
N ASP A 51 12.46 5.16 -12.58
CA ASP A 51 11.27 4.43 -12.20
C ASP A 51 11.60 3.51 -11.01
N PHE A 52 10.55 3.02 -10.36
CA PHE A 52 10.64 1.96 -9.36
C PHE A 52 9.58 0.89 -9.68
N MET A 53 10.03 -0.33 -9.98
CA MET A 53 9.15 -1.47 -10.32
C MET A 53 8.15 -1.15 -11.46
N GLY A 54 8.57 -0.36 -12.46
CA GLY A 54 7.72 0.07 -13.58
C GLY A 54 6.84 1.30 -13.28
N VAL A 55 6.83 1.80 -12.05
CA VAL A 55 6.18 3.07 -11.68
C VAL A 55 7.10 4.23 -12.04
N SER A 56 6.61 5.14 -12.87
CA SER A 56 7.30 6.36 -13.30
C SER A 56 6.60 7.64 -12.82
N PRO A 57 7.27 8.81 -12.80
CA PRO A 57 6.62 10.07 -12.46
C PRO A 57 5.50 10.44 -13.44
N LYS A 58 5.61 10.03 -14.71
CA LYS A 58 4.53 10.18 -15.69
C LYS A 58 3.29 9.38 -15.26
N SER A 59 3.44 8.11 -14.89
CA SER A 59 2.30 7.32 -14.41
C SER A 59 1.70 7.87 -13.12
N LEU A 60 2.50 8.42 -12.19
CA LEU A 60 1.95 9.13 -11.03
C LEU A 60 1.15 10.36 -11.46
N SER A 61 1.68 11.14 -12.41
CA SER A 61 1.02 12.35 -12.92
C SER A 61 -0.33 12.07 -13.56
N ASP A 62 -0.41 11.00 -14.38
CA ASP A 62 -1.64 10.58 -15.07
C ASP A 62 -2.77 10.20 -14.08
N HIS A 63 -2.43 9.78 -12.86
CA HIS A 63 -3.40 9.32 -11.86
C HIS A 63 -3.76 10.40 -10.83
N ILE A 64 -2.78 11.12 -10.27
CA ILE A 64 -2.99 12.20 -9.29
C ILE A 64 -3.60 13.45 -9.96
N GLY A 65 -3.46 13.61 -11.28
CA GLY A 65 -4.07 14.68 -12.05
C GLY A 65 -3.28 15.99 -12.09
N ILE A 66 -2.04 15.98 -11.58
CA ILE A 66 -1.07 17.07 -11.71
C ILE A 66 0.26 16.51 -12.22
N ASN A 67 1.13 17.35 -12.79
CA ASN A 67 2.49 16.93 -13.11
C ASN A 67 3.28 16.61 -11.83
N ILE A 68 3.86 15.43 -11.76
CA ILE A 68 4.79 14.96 -10.72
C ILE A 68 6.17 14.78 -11.36
N ASN A 69 7.19 15.41 -10.79
CA ASN A 69 8.56 15.33 -11.28
C ASN A 69 9.36 14.19 -10.65
N ALA A 70 9.07 13.89 -9.38
CA ALA A 70 9.67 12.80 -8.63
C ALA A 70 8.79 12.37 -7.46
N LEU A 71 9.03 11.14 -6.99
CA LEU A 71 8.60 10.61 -5.71
C LEU A 71 9.83 10.58 -4.78
N ILE A 72 9.68 11.13 -3.57
CA ILE A 72 10.68 11.13 -2.51
C ILE A 72 10.29 10.06 -1.49
N GLY A 73 11.02 8.96 -1.52
CA GLY A 73 10.83 7.77 -0.69
C GLY A 73 11.71 7.74 0.57
N ALA A 74 11.59 6.66 1.34
CA ALA A 74 12.30 6.43 2.60
C ALA A 74 13.83 6.56 2.51
N ASP A 75 14.44 6.22 1.36
CA ASP A 75 15.87 6.37 1.10
C ASP A 75 16.38 7.83 1.21
N ILE A 76 15.51 8.80 0.90
CA ILE A 76 15.77 10.24 1.12
C ILE A 76 15.12 10.72 2.42
N LEU A 77 13.85 10.38 2.67
CA LEU A 77 13.10 10.91 3.82
C LEU A 77 13.74 10.51 5.16
N ASN A 78 14.33 9.31 5.27
CA ASN A 78 14.95 8.84 6.51
C ASN A 78 16.27 9.55 6.86
N GLN A 79 16.76 10.43 5.98
CA GLN A 79 17.92 11.29 6.25
C GLN A 79 17.57 12.53 7.08
N TYR A 80 16.29 12.77 7.37
CA TYR A 80 15.80 14.00 8.01
C TYR A 80 14.82 13.73 9.17
N ASP A 81 14.70 14.69 10.08
CA ASP A 81 13.50 14.89 10.89
C ASP A 81 12.55 15.79 10.08
N ILE A 82 11.28 15.42 9.97
CA ILE A 82 10.28 16.09 9.12
C ILE A 82 9.04 16.40 9.96
N VAL A 83 8.61 17.66 9.99
CA VAL A 83 7.34 18.05 10.61
C VAL A 83 6.32 18.38 9.53
N ILE A 84 5.26 17.59 9.44
CA ILE A 84 4.13 17.77 8.50
C ILE A 84 3.09 18.66 9.20
N SER A 85 3.02 19.93 8.78
CA SER A 85 2.08 20.91 9.33
C SER A 85 0.87 21.13 8.41
N PRO A 86 -0.31 20.52 8.70
CA PRO A 86 -1.51 20.67 7.87
C PRO A 86 -2.12 22.07 7.91
N TYR A 87 -1.92 22.83 9.00
CA TYR A 87 -2.47 24.18 9.13
C TYR A 87 -1.64 25.24 8.37
N GLN A 88 -0.31 25.10 8.33
CA GLN A 88 0.55 25.96 7.50
C GLN A 88 0.68 25.47 6.05
N ARG A 89 0.33 24.21 5.78
CA ARG A 89 0.66 23.50 4.52
C ARG A 89 2.16 23.53 4.22
N GLN A 90 2.95 23.24 5.25
CA GLN A 90 4.41 23.26 5.21
C GLN A 90 5.01 21.98 5.78
N LEU A 91 6.08 21.52 5.14
CA LEU A 91 7.02 20.56 5.72
C LEU A 91 8.20 21.34 6.29
N PHE A 92 8.54 21.11 7.55
CA PHE A 92 9.79 21.58 8.14
C PHE A 92 10.77 20.41 8.14
N VAL A 93 11.79 20.47 7.30
CA VAL A 93 12.74 19.37 7.06
C VAL A 93 14.11 19.75 7.61
N SER A 94 14.70 18.91 8.44
CA SER A 94 15.94 19.22 9.16
C SER A 94 16.87 18.03 9.27
N GLU A 95 18.17 18.25 9.09
CA GLU A 95 19.19 17.27 9.43
C GLU A 95 19.45 17.21 10.94
N GLU A 96 19.11 18.25 11.68
CA GLU A 96 19.12 18.27 13.15
C GLU A 96 17.80 17.74 13.72
N GLU A 97 17.84 17.23 14.96
CA GLU A 97 16.65 16.85 15.73
C GLU A 97 15.64 18.00 15.84
N GLN A 98 14.37 17.71 15.54
CA GLN A 98 13.27 18.65 15.73
C GLN A 98 12.40 18.25 16.92
N HIS A 99 12.19 19.20 17.83
CA HIS A 99 11.24 19.05 18.94
C HIS A 99 9.81 19.30 18.45
N VAL A 100 8.90 18.41 18.80
CA VAL A 100 7.45 18.51 18.56
C VAL A 100 6.75 18.09 19.83
N ASP A 101 5.86 18.92 20.38
CA ASP A 101 5.04 18.53 21.53
C ASP A 101 3.92 17.59 21.07
N GLY A 102 3.84 16.37 21.60
CA GLY A 102 2.77 15.42 21.25
C GLY A 102 2.97 14.05 21.88
N GLU A 103 2.12 13.11 21.49
CA GLU A 103 2.28 11.69 21.84
C GLU A 103 3.42 11.09 21.00
N GLU A 104 4.44 10.50 21.64
CA GLU A 104 5.52 9.80 20.95
C GLU A 104 5.18 8.32 20.73
N LEU A 105 5.31 7.86 19.48
CA LEU A 105 5.17 6.48 19.07
C LEU A 105 6.52 5.92 18.62
N GLU A 106 6.89 4.75 19.12
CA GLU A 106 8.05 4.00 18.63
C GLU A 106 7.80 3.47 17.21
N LEU A 107 8.80 3.64 16.34
CA LEU A 107 8.83 3.09 14.99
C LEU A 107 9.74 1.86 14.90
N ASP A 108 9.21 0.83 14.25
CA ASP A 108 10.00 -0.22 13.60
C ASP A 108 10.13 0.13 12.10
N GLU A 109 10.86 -0.66 11.32
CA GLU A 109 10.95 -0.45 9.87
C GLU A 109 11.00 -1.76 9.07
N PHE A 110 10.60 -1.69 7.80
CA PHE A 110 10.84 -2.75 6.82
C PHE A 110 11.28 -2.12 5.50
N MET A 111 12.50 -2.41 5.06
CA MET A 111 13.13 -1.79 3.88
C MET A 111 13.13 -0.24 3.92
N GLY A 112 13.28 0.34 5.13
CA GLY A 112 13.22 1.79 5.37
C GLY A 112 11.80 2.33 5.56
N ILE A 113 10.76 1.59 5.20
CA ILE A 113 9.36 2.00 5.36
C ILE A 113 9.00 1.95 6.86
N PRO A 114 8.51 3.03 7.47
CA PRO A 114 8.24 3.08 8.90
C PRO A 114 7.00 2.28 9.28
N ILE A 115 7.09 1.52 10.36
CA ILE A 115 6.01 0.70 10.94
C ILE A 115 5.75 1.19 12.36
N LEU A 116 4.50 1.49 12.68
CA LEU A 116 4.05 1.79 14.04
C LEU A 116 3.17 0.67 14.60
N LYS A 117 3.00 0.67 15.92
CA LYS A 117 1.97 -0.14 16.59
C LYS A 117 0.70 0.68 16.79
N ALA A 118 -0.43 0.08 16.49
CA ALA A 118 -1.74 0.63 16.76
C ALA A 118 -2.56 -0.40 17.55
N SER A 119 -3.39 0.06 18.48
CA SER A 119 -4.28 -0.80 19.26
C SER A 119 -5.71 -0.68 18.76
N MET A 120 -6.40 -1.81 18.64
CA MET A 120 -7.79 -1.92 18.21
C MET A 120 -8.52 -2.88 19.14
N ASP A 121 -9.51 -2.37 19.87
CA ASP A 121 -10.22 -3.09 20.94
C ASP A 121 -9.29 -3.75 21.98
N LYS A 122 -8.91 -5.02 21.78
CA LYS A 122 -7.98 -5.77 22.64
C LYS A 122 -6.68 -6.17 21.95
N ASP A 123 -6.61 -6.01 20.64
CA ASP A 123 -5.49 -6.44 19.82
C ASP A 123 -4.52 -5.28 19.56
N THR A 124 -3.25 -5.60 19.39
CA THR A 124 -2.24 -4.65 18.91
C THR A 124 -1.76 -5.11 17.54
N ILE A 125 -1.96 -4.25 16.55
CA ILE A 125 -1.58 -4.47 15.16
C ILE A 125 -0.36 -3.62 14.80
N ARG A 126 0.34 -4.03 13.75
CA ARG A 126 1.44 -3.26 13.14
C ARG A 126 0.92 -2.64 11.85
N MET A 127 1.20 -1.35 11.64
CA MET A 127 0.76 -0.61 10.45
C MET A 127 1.94 0.14 9.84
N PHE A 128 2.07 0.15 8.52
CA PHE A 128 2.96 1.10 7.86
C PHE A 128 2.45 2.53 8.06
N PHE A 129 3.34 3.51 8.21
CA PHE A 129 2.99 4.92 8.09
C PHE A 129 3.32 5.40 6.68
N ASP A 130 2.31 5.82 5.92
CA ASP A 130 2.40 5.97 4.47
C ASP A 130 1.75 7.30 4.03
N THR A 131 2.58 8.30 3.73
CA THR A 131 2.12 9.58 3.18
C THR A 131 1.79 9.53 1.68
N GLY A 132 2.11 8.42 0.99
CA GLY A 132 1.67 8.10 -0.36
C GLY A 132 0.25 7.51 -0.40
N ALA A 133 -0.28 7.02 0.72
CA ALA A 133 -1.65 6.51 0.81
C ALA A 133 -2.67 7.59 1.24
N ARG A 134 -3.63 7.92 0.36
CA ARG A 134 -4.78 8.79 0.68
C ARG A 134 -5.66 8.21 1.80
N LEU A 135 -6.02 6.94 1.65
CA LEU A 135 -6.81 6.19 2.64
C LEU A 135 -5.90 5.44 3.60
N SER A 136 -6.38 5.24 4.83
CA SER A 136 -5.82 4.19 5.68
C SER A 136 -6.41 2.84 5.26
N TYR A 137 -5.71 1.75 5.56
CA TYR A 137 -6.09 0.41 5.14
C TYR A 137 -5.90 -0.61 6.27
N LEU A 138 -6.75 -1.64 6.28
CA LEU A 138 -6.61 -2.80 7.18
C LEU A 138 -6.80 -4.11 6.41
N HIS A 139 -6.22 -5.17 6.96
CA HIS A 139 -6.47 -6.54 6.50
C HIS A 139 -7.97 -6.89 6.62
N PRO A 140 -8.57 -7.63 5.65
CA PRO A 140 -10.02 -7.93 5.64
C PRO A 140 -10.55 -8.49 6.96
N ASN A 141 -9.80 -9.40 7.60
CA ASN A 141 -10.19 -10.04 8.86
C ASN A 141 -10.33 -9.07 10.04
N ILE A 142 -9.74 -7.87 9.94
CA ILE A 142 -9.86 -6.80 10.93
C ILE A 142 -10.93 -5.81 10.47
N ALA A 143 -10.86 -5.30 9.24
CA ALA A 143 -11.80 -4.31 8.74
C ALA A 143 -13.27 -4.78 8.82
N LYS A 144 -13.52 -6.05 8.48
CA LYS A 144 -14.87 -6.65 8.43
C LYS A 144 -15.51 -6.95 9.79
N THR A 145 -14.81 -6.75 10.91
CA THR A 145 -15.45 -6.80 12.24
C THR A 145 -16.28 -5.54 12.52
N TYR A 146 -15.99 -4.44 11.83
CA TYR A 146 -16.71 -3.17 11.94
C TYR A 146 -17.81 -3.06 10.87
N PRO A 147 -18.85 -2.23 11.09
CA PRO A 147 -19.88 -1.98 10.09
C PRO A 147 -19.30 -1.32 8.83
N ARG A 148 -19.57 -1.89 7.66
CA ARG A 148 -19.27 -1.25 6.37
C ARG A 148 -20.08 0.05 6.23
N ILE A 149 -19.40 1.13 5.87
CA ILE A 149 -20.00 2.46 5.67
C ILE A 149 -20.13 2.85 4.20
N GLY A 150 -19.40 2.20 3.28
CA GLY A 150 -19.48 2.52 1.86
C GLY A 150 -18.52 1.73 0.98
N THR A 151 -18.18 2.35 -0.16
CA THR A 151 -17.13 1.92 -1.08
C THR A 151 -16.49 3.18 -1.66
N GLU A 152 -15.16 3.18 -1.79
CA GLU A 152 -14.44 4.22 -2.51
C GLU A 152 -13.64 3.64 -3.66
N LEU A 153 -13.44 4.46 -4.70
CA LEU A 153 -12.44 4.22 -5.74
C LEU A 153 -11.11 4.75 -5.22
N ASP A 154 -10.05 3.96 -5.34
CA ASP A 154 -8.70 4.40 -5.05
C ASP A 154 -7.71 3.88 -6.11
N PHE A 155 -6.45 4.28 -5.99
CA PHE A 155 -5.39 3.91 -6.91
C PHE A 155 -4.13 3.50 -6.13
N HIS A 156 -3.42 2.49 -6.62
CA HIS A 156 -2.07 2.21 -6.16
C HIS A 156 -1.15 1.96 -7.38
N PRO A 157 0.05 2.59 -7.44
CA PRO A 157 0.87 2.62 -8.65
C PRO A 157 1.21 1.26 -9.27
N GLY A 158 1.44 0.24 -8.44
CA GLY A 158 1.77 -1.11 -8.92
C GLY A 158 0.58 -1.98 -9.37
N ILE A 159 -0.67 -1.54 -9.17
CA ILE A 159 -1.87 -2.37 -9.47
C ILE A 159 -2.97 -1.64 -10.25
N GLY A 160 -2.89 -0.31 -10.39
CA GLY A 160 -3.92 0.48 -11.05
C GLY A 160 -5.04 0.93 -10.10
N ARG A 161 -6.20 1.25 -10.70
CA ARG A 161 -7.40 1.70 -9.97
C ARG A 161 -8.21 0.50 -9.47
N PHE A 162 -8.69 0.58 -8.24
CA PHE A 162 -9.51 -0.46 -7.61
C PHE A 162 -10.64 0.16 -6.77
N ASN A 163 -11.72 -0.59 -6.57
CA ASN A 163 -12.75 -0.21 -5.60
C ASN A 163 -12.49 -0.96 -4.29
N THR A 164 -12.66 -0.28 -3.16
CA THR A 164 -12.48 -0.86 -1.83
C THR A 164 -13.72 -0.64 -0.96
N GLU A 165 -14.14 -1.65 -0.19
CA GLU A 165 -15.16 -1.49 0.84
C GLU A 165 -14.59 -0.66 1.99
N THR A 166 -15.32 0.36 2.43
CA THR A 166 -14.87 1.29 3.48
C THR A 166 -15.59 1.07 4.80
N TYR A 167 -14.83 1.20 5.88
CA TYR A 167 -15.26 0.97 7.26
C TYR A 167 -14.88 2.17 8.13
N ARG A 168 -15.63 2.42 9.19
CA ARG A 168 -15.26 3.40 10.23
C ARG A 168 -14.73 2.64 11.43
N VAL A 169 -13.50 2.97 11.84
CA VAL A 169 -12.74 2.16 12.79
C VAL A 169 -12.07 3.07 13.84
N PRO A 170 -12.29 2.82 15.15
CA PRO A 170 -11.47 3.39 16.21
C PRO A 170 -10.08 2.75 16.19
N ILE A 171 -9.05 3.56 15.98
CA ILE A 171 -7.65 3.13 16.07
C ILE A 171 -6.97 3.95 17.17
N THR A 172 -6.37 3.27 18.15
CA THR A 172 -5.60 3.90 19.22
C THR A 172 -4.12 3.93 18.84
N LEU A 173 -3.54 5.13 18.86
CA LEU A 173 -2.14 5.40 18.56
C LEU A 173 -1.52 6.01 19.82
N GLY A 174 -0.73 5.21 20.54
CA GLY A 174 -0.27 5.58 21.88
C GLY A 174 -1.44 5.68 22.86
N GLY A 175 -1.54 6.79 23.59
CA GLY A 175 -2.67 7.12 24.46
C GLY A 175 -3.92 7.66 23.75
N GLU A 176 -3.86 7.96 22.44
CA GLU A 176 -4.90 8.72 21.73
C GLU A 176 -5.70 7.86 20.75
N THR A 177 -7.03 7.85 20.87
CA THR A 177 -7.92 7.21 19.87
C THR A 177 -8.31 8.19 18.75
N VAL A 178 -8.28 7.70 17.52
CA VAL A 178 -8.74 8.40 16.31
C VAL A 178 -9.71 7.52 15.50
N GLU A 179 -10.78 8.13 15.03
CA GLU A 179 -11.81 7.51 14.20
C GLU A 179 -11.45 7.63 12.71
N LEU A 180 -10.89 6.57 12.12
CA LEU A 180 -10.44 6.59 10.73
C LEU A 180 -11.46 5.91 9.80
N VAL A 181 -11.55 6.43 8.57
CA VAL A 181 -12.13 5.68 7.46
C VAL A 181 -11.03 4.83 6.86
N VAL A 182 -11.24 3.51 6.86
CA VAL A 182 -10.27 2.54 6.34
C VAL A 182 -10.85 1.78 5.16
N GLY A 183 -10.03 1.53 4.14
CA GLY A 183 -10.30 0.58 3.08
C GLY A 183 -9.76 -0.82 3.42
N ILE A 184 -10.14 -1.79 2.59
CA ILE A 184 -9.47 -3.08 2.47
C ILE A 184 -8.50 -3.04 1.29
N LEU A 185 -7.24 -3.43 1.49
CA LEU A 185 -6.28 -3.53 0.39
C LEU A 185 -6.66 -4.65 -0.58
N PRO A 186 -6.44 -4.48 -1.90
CA PRO A 186 -6.45 -5.60 -2.84
C PRO A 186 -5.47 -6.69 -2.42
N GLN A 187 -5.80 -7.96 -2.68
CA GLN A 187 -5.08 -9.13 -2.15
C GLN A 187 -3.57 -9.12 -2.47
N LEU A 188 -3.19 -8.63 -3.66
CA LEU A 188 -1.80 -8.44 -4.09
C LEU A 188 -0.99 -7.53 -3.14
N LEU A 189 -1.64 -6.52 -2.53
CA LEU A 189 -1.02 -5.63 -1.53
C LEU A 189 -1.19 -6.13 -0.08
N GLN A 190 -2.00 -7.16 0.16
CA GLN A 190 -2.02 -7.82 1.47
C GLN A 190 -0.78 -8.71 1.66
N MET A 191 -0.21 -9.26 0.58
CA MET A 191 1.01 -10.06 0.65
C MET A 191 2.23 -9.26 1.15
N THR A 192 2.37 -7.98 0.75
CA THR A 192 3.45 -7.11 1.26
C THR A 192 3.27 -6.76 2.74
N LEU A 193 2.02 -6.66 3.21
CA LEU A 193 1.75 -6.55 4.65
C LEU A 193 2.18 -7.82 5.41
N MET A 194 1.85 -9.01 4.89
CA MET A 194 2.25 -10.28 5.49
C MET A 194 3.77 -10.43 5.59
N MET A 195 4.51 -10.08 4.53
CA MET A 195 5.98 -10.14 4.52
C MET A 195 6.66 -9.22 5.56
N SER A 196 6.02 -8.12 5.93
CA SER A 196 6.51 -7.14 6.93
C SER A 196 5.96 -7.38 8.34
N ASN A 197 5.16 -8.45 8.52
CA ASN A 197 4.36 -8.70 9.72
C ASN A 197 3.54 -7.46 10.12
N THR A 198 2.85 -6.85 9.15
CA THR A 198 1.91 -5.75 9.35
C THR A 198 0.48 -6.20 8.96
N SER A 199 -0.51 -5.43 9.38
CA SER A 199 -1.93 -5.72 9.14
C SER A 199 -2.70 -4.50 8.63
N GLY A 200 -1.99 -3.43 8.25
CA GLY A 200 -2.59 -2.22 7.72
C GLY A 200 -1.60 -1.13 7.31
N ILE A 201 -2.15 -0.03 6.82
CA ILE A 201 -1.46 1.18 6.41
C ILE A 201 -2.18 2.37 7.07
N LEU A 202 -1.44 3.24 7.73
CA LEU A 202 -1.92 4.53 8.23
C LEU A 202 -1.58 5.59 7.18
N GLY A 203 -2.61 5.98 6.43
CA GLY A 203 -2.51 6.98 5.36
C GLY A 203 -2.57 8.43 5.86
N THR A 204 -2.59 9.38 4.92
CA THR A 204 -2.64 10.83 5.19
C THR A 204 -3.91 11.31 5.91
N ALA A 205 -4.94 10.47 6.02
CA ALA A 205 -6.18 10.76 6.75
C ALA A 205 -5.96 11.27 8.19
N ILE A 206 -4.87 10.86 8.87
CA ILE A 206 -4.54 11.34 10.22
C ILE A 206 -4.26 12.86 10.28
N LEU A 207 -3.87 13.49 9.17
CA LEU A 207 -3.56 14.92 9.09
C LEU A 207 -4.80 15.83 9.27
N SER A 208 -6.01 15.27 9.35
CA SER A 208 -7.22 16.03 9.73
C SER A 208 -7.23 16.47 11.20
N ASP A 209 -6.56 15.71 12.07
CA ASP A 209 -6.63 15.89 13.52
C ASP A 209 -5.24 16.07 14.17
N TYR A 210 -4.15 15.86 13.43
CA TYR A 210 -2.77 15.93 13.95
C TYR A 210 -1.81 16.69 13.04
N LEU A 211 -0.92 17.47 13.65
CA LEU A 211 0.41 17.74 13.11
C LEU A 211 1.29 16.52 13.41
N VAL A 212 2.12 16.11 12.45
CA VAL A 212 2.91 14.88 12.54
C VAL A 212 4.40 15.20 12.48
N GLY A 213 5.13 14.87 13.54
CA GLY A 213 6.59 14.81 13.53
C GLY A 213 7.04 13.42 13.12
N PHE A 214 7.79 13.29 12.03
CA PHE A 214 8.42 12.06 11.58
C PHE A 214 9.93 12.16 11.82
N ALA A 215 10.44 11.39 12.77
CA ALA A 215 11.85 11.38 13.18
C ALA A 215 12.45 9.96 13.06
N PRO A 216 12.60 9.44 11.82
CA PRO A 216 12.99 8.06 11.55
C PRO A 216 14.36 7.68 12.14
N ARG A 217 15.32 8.62 12.16
CA ARG A 217 16.66 8.41 12.75
C ARG A 217 16.63 8.16 14.26
N ARG A 218 15.63 8.72 14.94
CA ARG A 218 15.32 8.49 16.37
C ARG A 218 14.29 7.38 16.57
N LYS A 219 13.77 6.79 15.48
CA LYS A 219 12.67 5.83 15.43
C LYS A 219 11.39 6.33 16.12
N LYS A 220 11.02 7.59 15.87
CA LYS A 220 9.82 8.21 16.45
C LYS A 220 8.85 8.74 15.40
N LEU A 221 7.55 8.55 15.67
CA LEU A 221 6.47 9.35 15.10
C LEU A 221 5.80 10.11 16.24
N ILE A 222 5.65 11.43 16.12
CA ILE A 222 5.08 12.31 17.13
C ILE A 222 3.74 12.84 16.63
N LEU A 223 2.68 12.61 17.40
CA LEU A 223 1.33 13.06 17.07
C LEU A 223 0.94 14.26 17.94
N GLN A 224 0.98 15.46 17.37
CA GLN A 224 0.48 16.67 18.03
C GLN A 224 -0.98 16.89 17.64
N ARG A 225 -1.91 16.63 18.56
CA ARG A 225 -3.35 16.84 18.32
C ARG A 225 -3.62 18.32 18.02
N LEU A 226 -4.20 18.60 16.86
CA LEU A 226 -4.56 19.96 16.45
C LEU A 226 -5.65 20.50 17.39
N LYS A 227 -5.41 21.69 17.95
CA LYS A 227 -6.46 22.41 18.67
C LYS A 227 -7.53 22.79 17.66
N LYS A 228 -8.75 22.28 17.85
CA LYS A 228 -9.95 22.72 17.12
C LYS A 228 -10.35 24.10 17.64
N GLU A 229 -9.58 25.12 17.29
CA GLU A 229 -10.08 26.49 17.29
C GLU A 229 -11.27 26.53 16.33
N LEU A 230 -12.48 26.71 16.86
CA LEU A 230 -13.62 27.12 16.06
C LEU A 230 -13.43 28.61 15.78
N PRO A 231 -13.11 29.04 14.54
CA PRO A 231 -13.15 30.45 14.20
C PRO A 231 -14.62 30.86 14.23
N ASN A 232 -14.94 31.99 14.88
CA ASN A 232 -16.30 32.49 14.95
C ASN A 232 -16.93 32.59 13.54
N GLY A 233 -17.93 31.73 13.26
CA GLY A 233 -18.83 31.90 12.12
C GLY A 233 -18.50 31.19 10.81
N MET A 234 -17.60 30.20 10.76
CA MET A 234 -17.46 29.33 9.57
C MET A 234 -17.74 27.86 9.89
N GLU A 235 -18.83 27.32 9.32
CA GLU A 235 -19.12 25.89 9.36
C GLU A 235 -18.05 25.10 8.59
N ALA A 236 -17.60 23.99 9.17
CA ALA A 236 -16.75 23.04 8.48
C ALA A 236 -17.51 22.44 7.28
N LYS A 237 -17.09 22.78 6.06
CA LYS A 237 -17.63 22.19 4.82
C LYS A 237 -17.37 20.68 4.82
N ARG A 238 -18.42 19.90 5.13
CA ARG A 238 -18.45 18.46 4.92
C ARG A 238 -18.36 18.18 3.41
N TYR A 239 -17.50 17.24 3.03
CA TYR A 239 -17.50 16.70 1.66
C TYR A 239 -18.85 16.02 1.36
N PRO A 240 -19.53 16.36 0.26
CA PRO A 240 -20.79 15.73 -0.12
C PRO A 240 -20.55 14.57 -1.11
N GLY A 241 -21.07 13.37 -0.80
CA GLY A 241 -21.22 12.32 -1.82
C GLY A 241 -21.01 10.89 -1.35
N ALA A 242 -22.09 10.24 -0.89
CA ALA A 242 -22.19 8.78 -0.87
C ALA A 242 -23.66 8.37 -1.10
N PRO A 243 -24.02 7.76 -2.25
CA PRO A 243 -25.36 7.25 -2.49
C PRO A 243 -25.59 5.93 -1.73
N GLN A 244 -26.81 5.71 -1.24
CA GLN A 244 -27.18 4.48 -0.53
C GLN A 244 -27.29 3.29 -1.52
N PRO A 245 -26.68 2.12 -1.25
CA PRO A 245 -26.81 0.94 -2.12
C PRO A 245 -28.07 0.12 -1.81
N ALA A 246 -28.74 -0.35 -2.87
CA ALA A 246 -29.83 -1.31 -2.78
C ALA A 246 -29.33 -2.75 -2.61
N ARG A 247 -30.15 -3.61 -1.98
CA ARG A 247 -29.84 -5.04 -1.74
C ARG A 247 -30.33 -5.93 -2.89
N LEU A 248 -29.56 -6.99 -3.23
CA LEU A 248 -30.08 -8.24 -3.80
C LEU A 248 -29.27 -9.46 -3.28
N PRO A 249 -29.84 -10.69 -3.30
CA PRO A 249 -29.33 -11.86 -2.56
C PRO A 249 -28.45 -12.81 -3.41
N GLY A 250 -27.77 -13.77 -2.74
CA GLY A 250 -26.89 -14.78 -3.36
C GLY A 250 -27.38 -16.23 -3.24
N ASN A 251 -26.50 -17.19 -3.59
CA ASN A 251 -26.45 -18.65 -3.32
C ASN A 251 -25.52 -19.33 -4.37
N VAL A 252 -25.05 -20.59 -4.36
CA VAL A 252 -24.66 -21.65 -3.38
C VAL A 252 -23.88 -22.75 -4.18
N HIS A 253 -22.99 -23.51 -3.50
CA HIS A 253 -22.10 -24.63 -3.91
C HIS A 253 -22.57 -25.71 -4.94
N ALA A 254 -21.58 -26.44 -5.53
CA ALA A 254 -21.49 -27.92 -5.51
C ALA A 254 -20.12 -28.47 -6.05
N GLU A 255 -19.72 -29.69 -5.64
CA GLU A 255 -18.40 -30.35 -5.88
C GLU A 255 -18.45 -31.63 -6.75
N THR A 256 -17.28 -32.12 -7.25
CA THR A 256 -16.78 -33.54 -7.39
C THR A 256 -15.54 -33.62 -8.32
N GLY A 257 -14.61 -34.59 -8.26
CA GLY A 257 -14.37 -35.68 -7.28
C GLY A 257 -13.41 -36.82 -7.75
N MET A 258 -12.15 -36.82 -7.27
CA MET A 258 -11.10 -37.90 -7.19
C MET A 258 -10.72 -38.82 -8.36
N THR A 259 -9.40 -38.93 -8.61
CA THR A 259 -8.59 -40.19 -8.57
C THR A 259 -7.14 -39.84 -8.17
N SER A 260 -6.33 -40.82 -7.71
CA SER A 260 -5.07 -40.62 -6.95
C SER A 260 -3.93 -39.92 -7.71
N VAL A 261 -4.09 -38.62 -7.80
CA VAL A 261 -3.21 -37.61 -8.36
C VAL A 261 -2.82 -36.71 -7.15
N SER A 262 -2.11 -35.57 -7.29
CA SER A 262 -2.05 -34.67 -6.12
C SER A 262 -3.46 -34.12 -5.93
N ASP A 263 -3.97 -34.01 -4.71
CA ASP A 263 -5.27 -33.34 -4.50
C ASP A 263 -5.20 -31.83 -4.85
N ASN A 264 -3.99 -31.35 -5.15
CA ASN A 264 -3.65 -30.00 -5.53
C ASN A 264 -3.63 -29.79 -7.07
N PRO A 265 -4.59 -29.05 -7.65
CA PRO A 265 -4.68 -28.89 -9.10
C PRO A 265 -3.54 -28.04 -9.70
N PHE A 266 -2.78 -27.28 -8.89
CA PHE A 266 -1.57 -26.60 -9.36
C PHE A 266 -0.40 -27.59 -9.53
N ILE A 267 -0.19 -28.51 -8.58
CA ILE A 267 0.84 -29.57 -8.72
C ILE A 267 0.62 -30.36 -10.01
N ASP A 268 -0.62 -30.72 -10.31
CA ASP A 268 -0.93 -31.52 -11.50
C ASP A 268 -0.74 -30.75 -12.79
N LEU A 269 -1.01 -29.45 -12.77
CA LEU A 269 -0.69 -28.56 -13.86
C LEU A 269 0.82 -28.49 -14.11
N VAL A 270 1.66 -28.43 -13.06
CA VAL A 270 3.12 -28.49 -13.19
C VAL A 270 3.59 -29.84 -13.75
N ARG A 271 3.01 -30.97 -13.31
CA ARG A 271 3.29 -32.30 -13.87
C ARG A 271 2.90 -32.40 -15.35
N LYS A 272 1.72 -31.89 -15.70
CA LYS A 272 1.22 -31.84 -17.08
C LYS A 272 2.15 -30.98 -17.95
N ALA A 273 2.58 -29.84 -17.44
CA ALA A 273 3.54 -28.97 -18.11
C ALA A 273 4.89 -29.67 -18.34
N SER A 274 5.44 -30.32 -17.32
CA SER A 274 6.70 -31.07 -17.43
C SER A 274 6.61 -32.26 -18.39
N SER A 275 5.51 -33.01 -18.38
CA SER A 275 5.34 -34.19 -19.26
C SER A 275 5.08 -33.80 -20.73
N LEU A 276 4.43 -32.66 -20.98
CA LEU A 276 4.19 -32.12 -22.31
C LEU A 276 5.29 -31.17 -22.82
N ASN A 277 6.38 -30.97 -22.06
CA ASN A 277 7.46 -30.03 -22.33
C ASN A 277 6.98 -28.58 -22.59
N TRP A 278 5.97 -28.14 -21.83
CA TRP A 278 5.52 -26.75 -21.86
C TRP A 278 6.58 -25.81 -21.26
N CYS A 279 6.80 -24.67 -21.89
CA CYS A 279 7.74 -23.67 -21.40
C CYS A 279 7.13 -22.91 -20.22
N MET A 280 7.69 -23.08 -19.03
CA MET A 280 7.26 -22.35 -17.83
C MET A 280 8.06 -21.07 -17.59
N LYS A 281 8.90 -20.62 -18.54
CA LYS A 281 9.75 -19.44 -18.34
C LYS A 281 8.94 -18.15 -18.16
N PRO A 282 9.17 -17.39 -17.07
CA PRO A 282 8.66 -16.04 -16.90
C PRO A 282 8.97 -15.17 -18.11
N TYR A 283 8.01 -14.33 -18.51
CA TYR A 283 8.10 -13.40 -19.65
C TYR A 283 8.29 -14.06 -21.03
N CYS A 284 8.33 -15.38 -21.15
CA CYS A 284 8.32 -16.05 -22.45
C CYS A 284 6.94 -15.90 -23.10
N THR A 285 6.88 -15.18 -24.21
CA THR A 285 5.69 -14.95 -25.05
C THR A 285 5.61 -15.88 -26.27
N THR A 286 6.48 -16.90 -26.31
CA THR A 286 6.60 -17.87 -27.41
C THR A 286 6.61 -19.31 -26.89
N CYS A 287 6.70 -20.29 -27.80
CA CYS A 287 6.89 -21.74 -27.57
C CYS A 287 6.31 -22.34 -26.27
N GLY A 288 5.05 -22.81 -26.27
CA GLY A 288 4.49 -23.61 -25.17
C GLY A 288 4.13 -22.83 -23.89
N ALA A 289 4.59 -21.58 -23.76
CA ALA A 289 4.35 -20.75 -22.58
C ALA A 289 2.94 -20.12 -22.55
N MET A 290 2.19 -20.23 -23.64
CA MET A 290 0.75 -19.91 -23.66
C MET A 290 -0.08 -21.09 -23.17
N ASP A 291 0.30 -22.34 -23.47
CA ASP A 291 -0.44 -23.53 -23.06
C ASP A 291 -0.48 -23.69 -21.54
N PHE A 292 0.68 -23.49 -20.89
CA PHE A 292 0.75 -23.47 -19.42
C PHE A 292 -0.15 -22.37 -18.82
N ARG A 293 -0.08 -21.14 -19.34
CA ARG A 293 -0.89 -20.00 -18.86
C ARG A 293 -2.39 -20.17 -19.08
N SER A 294 -2.80 -20.70 -20.23
CA SER A 294 -4.21 -20.99 -20.51
C SER A 294 -4.76 -22.03 -19.55
N ALA A 295 -4.04 -23.13 -19.33
CA ALA A 295 -4.43 -24.15 -18.36
C ALA A 295 -4.36 -23.63 -16.90
N LEU A 296 -3.48 -22.67 -16.61
CA LEU A 296 -3.40 -21.99 -15.32
C LEU A 296 -4.62 -21.08 -15.06
N GLN A 297 -5.11 -20.40 -16.10
CA GLN A 297 -6.38 -19.65 -16.06
C GLN A 297 -7.60 -20.58 -15.93
N GLU A 298 -7.57 -21.79 -16.50
CA GLU A 298 -8.62 -22.79 -16.28
C GLU A 298 -8.68 -23.23 -14.81
N VAL A 299 -7.53 -23.41 -14.14
CA VAL A 299 -7.45 -23.69 -12.69
C VAL A 299 -7.88 -22.46 -11.86
N GLY A 300 -7.49 -21.24 -12.25
CA GLY A 300 -7.85 -20.01 -11.52
C GLY A 300 -9.31 -19.57 -11.68
N GLY A 301 -9.99 -19.98 -12.75
CA GLY A 301 -11.33 -19.52 -13.07
C GLY A 301 -11.43 -17.99 -13.25
N LYS A 302 -12.64 -17.43 -13.14
CA LYS A 302 -12.88 -15.99 -13.44
C LYS A 302 -12.25 -14.99 -12.46
N LEU A 303 -11.79 -15.44 -11.29
CA LEU A 303 -11.35 -14.56 -10.18
C LEU A 303 -10.09 -15.09 -9.47
N GLY A 304 -9.37 -16.04 -10.05
CA GLY A 304 -8.15 -16.62 -9.48
C GLY A 304 -8.32 -17.56 -8.28
N GLY A 305 -9.45 -17.49 -7.56
CA GLY A 305 -9.71 -18.15 -6.28
C GLY A 305 -9.22 -19.60 -6.17
N PRO A 306 -9.73 -20.55 -6.99
CA PRO A 306 -9.34 -21.96 -6.85
C PRO A 306 -7.86 -22.25 -7.14
N LEU A 307 -7.16 -21.38 -7.88
CA LEU A 307 -5.70 -21.47 -8.01
C LEU A 307 -4.97 -20.87 -6.81
N ALA A 308 -5.49 -19.81 -6.20
CA ALA A 308 -4.96 -19.28 -4.94
C ALA A 308 -5.13 -20.30 -3.79
N ASP A 309 -6.28 -20.97 -3.71
CA ASP A 309 -6.53 -22.06 -2.77
C ASP A 309 -5.56 -23.23 -3.01
N ALA A 310 -5.33 -23.61 -4.27
CA ALA A 310 -4.33 -24.61 -4.63
C ALA A 310 -2.89 -24.17 -4.28
N LEU A 311 -2.50 -22.91 -4.50
CA LEU A 311 -1.17 -22.44 -4.11
C LEU A 311 -0.99 -22.38 -2.58
N ALA A 312 -2.08 -22.19 -1.82
CA ALA A 312 -2.05 -22.18 -0.36
C ALA A 312 -1.92 -23.59 0.25
N ASP A 313 -2.53 -24.61 -0.37
CA ASP A 313 -2.49 -26.01 0.07
C ASP A 313 -1.40 -26.84 -0.66
N VAL A 314 -0.30 -26.19 -1.06
CA VAL A 314 0.73 -26.82 -1.89
C VAL A 314 1.75 -27.59 -1.06
N ASN A 315 1.95 -28.87 -1.38
CA ASN A 315 2.99 -29.69 -0.76
C ASN A 315 4.36 -29.29 -1.34
N LEU A 316 5.21 -28.70 -0.51
CA LEU A 316 6.52 -28.18 -0.91
C LEU A 316 7.52 -29.29 -1.28
N ASP A 317 7.50 -30.44 -0.61
CA ASP A 317 8.38 -31.58 -0.94
C ASP A 317 8.01 -32.16 -2.32
N GLU A 318 6.71 -32.21 -2.61
CA GLU A 318 6.19 -32.63 -3.92
C GLU A 318 6.52 -31.62 -5.01
N LEU A 319 6.31 -30.32 -4.77
CA LEU A 319 6.55 -29.24 -5.72
C LEU A 319 8.03 -29.09 -6.09
N THR A 320 8.92 -29.05 -5.09
CA THR A 320 10.36 -28.86 -5.29
C THR A 320 11.06 -30.04 -5.97
N SER A 321 10.41 -31.22 -6.02
CA SER A 321 10.88 -32.38 -6.77
C SER A 321 10.73 -32.25 -8.30
N MET A 322 9.92 -31.30 -8.78
CA MET A 322 9.57 -31.15 -10.20
C MET A 322 10.47 -30.14 -10.93
N PRO A 323 10.82 -30.35 -12.20
CA PRO A 323 11.68 -29.42 -12.93
C PRO A 323 10.96 -28.10 -13.25
N ASN A 324 11.65 -26.97 -13.09
CA ASN A 324 11.15 -25.61 -13.32
C ASN A 324 9.95 -25.21 -12.42
N TRP A 325 9.85 -25.79 -11.22
CA TRP A 325 8.80 -25.45 -10.25
C TRP A 325 8.81 -23.96 -9.83
N GLU A 326 10.00 -23.35 -9.71
CA GLU A 326 10.18 -21.93 -9.38
C GLU A 326 9.53 -21.01 -10.42
N ASP A 327 9.87 -21.27 -11.69
CA ASP A 327 9.33 -20.65 -12.90
C ASP A 327 7.79 -20.81 -12.97
N ALA A 328 7.29 -22.00 -12.62
CA ALA A 328 5.87 -22.31 -12.58
C ALA A 328 5.12 -21.50 -11.50
N ILE A 329 5.63 -21.42 -10.26
CA ILE A 329 5.07 -20.55 -9.22
C ILE A 329 5.12 -19.09 -9.67
N GLN A 330 6.24 -18.65 -10.26
CA GLN A 330 6.42 -17.25 -10.64
C GLN A 330 5.41 -16.84 -11.73
N ILE A 331 5.07 -17.73 -12.67
CA ILE A 331 3.93 -17.50 -13.58
C ILE A 331 2.61 -17.52 -12.80
N ALA A 332 2.39 -18.51 -11.93
CA ALA A 332 1.14 -18.68 -11.21
C ALA A 332 0.75 -17.46 -10.35
N VAL A 333 1.72 -16.87 -9.66
CA VAL A 333 1.52 -15.72 -8.77
C VAL A 333 1.42 -14.40 -9.54
N ARG A 334 2.00 -14.31 -10.75
CA ARG A 334 2.11 -13.07 -11.53
C ARG A 334 1.04 -12.89 -12.59
N ASP A 335 0.59 -13.99 -13.19
CA ASP A 335 -0.36 -13.98 -14.32
C ASP A 335 -1.80 -14.33 -13.87
N LEU A 336 -2.07 -14.21 -12.56
CA LEU A 336 -3.35 -14.35 -11.86
C LEU A 336 -4.13 -13.02 -11.80
#